data_AF-A0AAW7XS73-F1
#
_entry.id   AF-A0AAW7XS73-F1
#
_cell.length_a   1.000
_cell.length_b   1.000
_cell.length_c   1.000
_cell.angle_alpha   90.00
_cell.angle_beta   90.00
_cell.angle_gamma   90.00
#
_symmetry.space_group_name_H-M   'P 1'
#
loop_
_entity.id
_entity.type
_entity.pdbx_description
1 polymer ?
#
loop_
_entity_poly.entity_id
_entity_poly.type
_entity_poly.pdbx_seq_one_letter_code
_entity_poly.pdbx_strand_id
1 'polypeptide(L)'
;MVDQVITQLKSQGYTRITVGRTLLGRTRIVARNDEMRREIIINPSTGEVLRDYWEVNADDDRRDDNDRSSSGSSRRESDDDRDDDDDDDDDDDRDDDRDDDDDDDDDGSDDDDDDD
;
A
#
# COMPACT_ATOMS: atom_id res chain seq x y z
N MET A 1 18.03 -2.57 -22.58
CA MET A 1 17.58 -1.68 -21.48
C MET A 1 17.24 -2.47 -20.22
N VAL A 2 16.33 -3.46 -20.27
CA VAL A 2 15.96 -4.28 -19.10
C VAL A 2 17.18 -4.90 -18.40
N ASP A 3 18.13 -5.45 -19.16
CA ASP A 3 19.37 -6.01 -18.62
C ASP A 3 20.25 -4.99 -17.88
N GLN A 4 20.25 -3.73 -18.31
CA GLN A 4 21.00 -2.67 -17.64
C GLN A 4 20.35 -2.32 -16.30
N VAL A 5 19.01 -2.28 -16.24
CA VAL A 5 18.27 -2.08 -14.99
C VAL A 5 18.53 -3.24 -14.03
N ILE A 6 18.51 -4.48 -14.50
CA ILE A 6 18.84 -5.67 -13.68
C ILE A 6 20.27 -5.56 -13.13
N THR A 7 21.23 -5.15 -13.97
CA THR A 7 22.63 -5.00 -13.55
C THR A 7 22.78 -3.94 -12.46
N GLN A 8 22.11 -2.80 -12.60
CA GLN A 8 22.10 -1.75 -11.57
C GLN A 8 21.45 -2.23 -10.27
N LEU A 9 20.33 -2.94 -10.34
CA LEU A 9 19.67 -3.50 -9.16
C LEU A 9 20.58 -4.51 -8.44
N LYS A 10 21.29 -5.38 -9.18
CA LYS A 10 22.28 -6.28 -8.57
C LYS A 10 23.40 -5.49 -7.87
N SER A 11 23.89 -4.42 -8.49
CA SER A 11 24.91 -3.55 -7.89
C SER A 11 24.43 -2.82 -6.64
N GLN A 12 23.11 -2.63 -6.49
CA GLN A 12 22.47 -2.02 -5.31
C GLN A 12 22.17 -3.04 -4.20
N GLY A 13 22.52 -4.33 -4.38
CA GLY A 13 22.32 -5.36 -3.36
C GLY A 13 20.99 -6.11 -3.44
N TYR A 14 20.20 -5.93 -4.51
CA TYR A 14 19.01 -6.75 -4.73
C TYR A 14 19.40 -8.17 -5.14
N THR A 15 18.92 -9.16 -4.38
CA THR A 15 19.29 -10.57 -4.55
C THR A 15 18.23 -11.35 -5.33
N ARG A 16 16.95 -10.99 -5.19
CA ARG A 16 15.84 -11.65 -5.88
C ARG A 16 15.21 -10.71 -6.89
N ILE A 17 15.45 -10.96 -8.18
CA ILE A 17 14.94 -10.13 -9.28
C ILE A 17 14.07 -10.99 -10.19
N THR A 18 12.85 -10.54 -10.47
CA THR A 18 11.89 -11.17 -11.37
C THR A 18 11.48 -10.19 -12.45
N VAL A 19 11.45 -10.64 -13.69
CA VAL A 19 10.95 -9.86 -14.83
C VAL A 19 9.67 -10.53 -15.35
N GLY A 20 8.62 -9.74 -15.53
CA GLY A 20 7.35 -10.20 -16.05
C GLY A 20 6.69 -9.13 -16.92
N ARG A 21 5.43 -9.37 -17.28
CA ARG A 21 4.59 -8.43 -17.99
C ARG A 21 3.38 -8.05 -17.15
N THR A 22 2.93 -6.81 -17.26
CA THR A 22 1.62 -6.40 -16.75
C THR A 22 0.53 -6.80 -17.74
N LEU A 23 -0.74 -6.73 -17.32
CA LEU A 23 -1.90 -6.98 -18.19
C LEU A 23 -1.92 -6.05 -19.41
N LEU A 24 -1.38 -4.84 -19.28
CA LEU A 24 -1.24 -3.85 -20.36
C LEU A 24 0.03 -4.08 -21.21
N GLY A 25 0.69 -5.22 -21.07
CA GLY A 25 1.87 -5.60 -21.87
C GLY A 25 3.18 -4.88 -21.49
N ARG A 26 3.20 -4.09 -20.42
CA ARG A 26 4.40 -3.35 -19.96
C ARG A 26 5.38 -4.31 -19.28
N THR A 27 6.68 -4.03 -19.36
CA THR A 27 7.68 -4.81 -18.64
C THR A 27 7.65 -4.44 -17.17
N ARG A 28 7.47 -5.42 -16.27
CA ARG A 28 7.51 -5.26 -14.81
C ARG A 28 8.74 -5.95 -14.26
N ILE A 29 9.59 -5.21 -13.57
CA ILE A 29 10.77 -5.72 -12.88
C ILE A 29 10.50 -5.58 -11.38
N VAL A 30 10.52 -6.70 -10.65
CA VAL A 30 10.40 -6.71 -9.20
C VAL A 30 11.71 -7.19 -8.62
N ALA A 31 12.33 -6.37 -7.77
CA ALA A 31 13.58 -6.66 -7.10
C ALA A 31 13.36 -6.65 -5.58
N ARG A 32 13.98 -7.59 -4.86
CA ARG A 32 13.89 -7.70 -3.40
C ARG A 32 15.26 -8.03 -2.80
N ASN A 33 15.56 -7.42 -1.65
CA ASN A 33 16.58 -7.87 -0.70
C ASN A 33 15.91 -8.03 0.68
N ASP A 34 16.73 -8.18 1.72
CA ASP A 34 16.27 -8.37 3.10
C ASP A 34 15.58 -7.11 3.67
N GLU A 35 16.00 -5.93 3.22
CA GLU A 35 15.56 -4.65 3.79
C GLU A 35 14.42 -4.00 2.99
N MET A 36 14.34 -4.26 1.69
CA MET A 36 13.46 -3.51 0.79
C MET A 36 13.04 -4.30 -0.45
N ARG A 37 11.90 -3.90 -0.99
CA ARG A 37 11.36 -4.35 -2.27
C ARG A 37 11.19 -3.15 -3.19
N ARG A 38 11.58 -3.31 -4.45
CA ARG A 38 11.42 -2.31 -5.52
C ARG A 38 10.69 -2.90 -6.72
N GLU A 39 9.84 -2.10 -7.35
CA GLU A 39 9.08 -2.41 -8.54
C GLU A 39 9.29 -1.31 -9.58
N ILE A 40 9.72 -1.70 -10.77
CA ILE A 40 9.93 -0.81 -11.90
C ILE A 40 9.06 -1.26 -13.07
N ILE A 41 8.28 -0.36 -13.63
CA ILE A 41 7.47 -0.59 -14.84
C ILE A 41 8.06 0.19 -16.00
N ILE A 42 8.30 -0.49 -17.12
CA ILE A 42 8.94 0.09 -18.30
C ILE A 42 8.06 -0.12 -19.53
N ASN A 43 7.95 0.90 -20.39
CA ASN A 43 7.41 0.75 -21.73
C ASN A 43 8.39 -0.07 -22.58
N PRO A 44 8.04 -1.28 -23.04
CA PRO A 44 8.99 -2.13 -23.78
C PRO A 44 9.38 -1.57 -25.15
N SER A 45 8.57 -0.69 -25.74
CA SER A 45 8.82 -0.13 -27.08
C SER A 45 9.74 1.08 -27.05
N THR A 46 9.61 1.94 -26.03
CA THR A 46 10.39 3.18 -25.91
C THR A 46 11.51 3.08 -24.88
N GLY A 47 11.41 2.17 -23.91
CA GLY A 47 12.30 2.11 -22.77
C GLY A 47 12.00 3.16 -21.70
N GLU A 48 10.87 3.86 -21.75
CA GLU A 48 10.54 4.84 -20.70
C GLU A 48 10.15 4.14 -19.40
N VAL A 49 10.64 4.68 -18.27
CA VAL A 49 10.23 4.24 -16.94
C VAL A 49 8.89 4.90 -16.62
N LEU A 50 7.84 4.08 -16.49
CA LEU A 50 6.48 4.50 -16.21
C LEU A 50 6.16 4.49 -14.70
N ARG A 51 6.90 3.69 -13.93
CA ARG A 51 6.78 3.62 -12.47
C ARG A 51 8.09 3.14 -11.89
N ASP A 52 8.45 3.72 -10.75
CA ASP A 52 9.51 3.25 -9.87
C ASP A 52 8.99 3.40 -8.43
N TYR A 53 8.78 2.27 -7.76
CA TYR A 53 8.18 2.21 -6.44
C TYR A 53 8.99 1.29 -5.55
N TRP A 54 9.26 1.70 -4.31
CA TRP A 54 9.92 0.85 -3.32
C TRP A 54 9.22 0.92 -1.97
N GLU A 55 9.33 -0.17 -1.22
CA GLU A 55 8.85 -0.35 0.15
C GLU A 55 9.97 -0.97 0.99
N VAL A 56 10.09 -0.55 2.25
CA VAL A 56 11.03 -1.14 3.22
C VAL A 56 10.28 -2.27 3.94
N ASN A 57 10.93 -3.43 4.11
CA ASN A 57 10.38 -4.55 4.85
C ASN A 57 10.35 -4.13 6.34
N ALA A 58 9.16 -3.88 6.87
CA ALA A 58 8.96 -3.49 8.27
C ALA A 58 9.02 -4.72 9.18
N ASP A 59 10.19 -5.35 9.26
CA ASP A 59 10.48 -6.47 10.14
C ASP A 59 11.45 -6.05 11.27
N ASP A 60 11.27 -4.88 11.90
CA ASP A 60 11.84 -4.63 13.25
C ASP A 60 11.18 -3.53 14.09
N ASP A 61 10.27 -2.68 13.58
CA ASP A 61 9.72 -1.57 14.40
C ASP A 61 8.29 -1.77 14.92
N ARG A 62 7.85 -3.00 15.19
CA ARG A 62 6.60 -3.23 15.98
C ARG A 62 6.79 -3.01 17.49
N ARG A 63 7.65 -2.06 17.87
CA ARG A 63 7.79 -1.54 19.24
C ARG A 63 8.23 -0.07 19.19
N ASP A 64 7.37 0.78 18.67
CA ASP A 64 7.14 2.10 19.27
C ASP A 64 5.80 2.62 18.76
N ASP A 65 4.82 2.52 19.66
CA ASP A 65 3.74 3.47 19.88
C ASP A 65 3.01 4.08 18.67
N ASN A 66 1.79 3.55 18.46
CA ASN A 66 0.57 4.35 18.35
C ASN A 66 0.72 5.84 17.99
N ASP A 67 0.84 6.17 16.71
CA ASP A 67 0.14 7.32 16.12
C ASP A 67 -0.15 7.09 14.63
N ARG A 68 -1.43 6.84 14.34
CA ARG A 68 -1.96 6.81 12.98
C ARG A 68 -2.24 8.24 12.54
N SER A 69 -1.30 8.86 11.83
CA SER A 69 -1.59 10.06 11.05
C SER A 69 -0.87 10.04 9.70
N SER A 70 -1.56 9.51 8.68
CA SER A 70 -1.29 9.83 7.29
C SER A 70 -1.55 11.31 7.06
N SER A 71 -0.51 12.13 6.84
CA SER A 71 -0.49 13.18 5.82
C SER A 71 0.65 14.18 6.04
N GLY A 72 1.33 14.56 4.95
CA GLY A 72 1.73 15.95 4.77
C GLY A 72 3.09 16.37 5.31
N SER A 73 4.08 16.30 4.44
CA SER A 73 4.97 17.42 4.09
C SER A 73 5.42 18.39 5.19
N SER A 74 6.74 18.42 5.41
CA SER A 74 7.57 19.57 5.84
C SER A 74 7.32 20.04 7.29
N ARG A 75 8.32 20.18 8.15
CA ARG A 75 9.31 21.27 8.17
C ARG A 75 10.35 20.95 9.27
N ARG A 76 11.60 21.37 9.06
CA ARG A 76 12.54 21.62 10.16
C ARG A 76 12.57 23.12 10.36
N GLU A 77 11.76 23.65 11.26
CA GLU A 77 11.95 25.00 11.79
C GLU A 77 11.56 24.99 13.27
N SER A 78 12.35 25.75 14.00
CA SER A 78 12.61 25.74 15.43
C SER A 78 11.43 26.13 16.32
N ASP A 79 11.62 25.79 17.60
CA ASP A 79 11.16 26.46 18.82
C ASP A 79 10.21 27.66 18.66
N ASP A 80 9.08 27.66 19.36
CA ASP A 80 8.67 28.76 20.24
C ASP A 80 7.37 28.41 20.99
N ASP A 81 7.42 28.55 22.31
CA ASP A 81 6.33 28.40 23.28
C ASP A 81 5.14 29.33 22.99
N ARG A 82 3.93 28.84 23.32
CA ARG A 82 2.84 29.65 23.91
C ARG A 82 1.64 28.80 24.34
N ASP A 83 1.38 28.82 25.64
CA ASP A 83 0.06 28.65 26.26
C ASP A 83 -0.98 29.54 25.56
N ASP A 84 -2.20 29.05 25.37
CA ASP A 84 -3.42 29.83 25.68
C ASP A 84 -4.65 28.90 25.71
N ASP A 85 -5.52 29.26 26.64
CA ASP A 85 -6.69 28.57 27.18
C ASP A 85 -7.93 28.51 26.24
N ASP A 86 -9.00 27.97 26.82
CA ASP A 86 -10.43 28.14 26.52
C ASP A 86 -11.13 27.04 25.70
N ASP A 87 -11.75 26.13 26.46
CA ASP A 87 -13.20 25.94 26.62
C ASP A 87 -14.18 26.21 25.45
N ASP A 88 -15.22 25.39 25.50
CA ASP A 88 -16.59 25.56 25.01
C ASP A 88 -16.99 24.97 23.63
N ASP A 89 -17.89 23.98 23.76
CA ASP A 89 -19.16 23.77 23.04
C ASP A 89 -19.18 23.75 21.52
N ASP A 90 -19.70 22.65 20.93
CA ASP A 90 -20.88 22.75 20.05
C ASP A 90 -21.41 21.37 19.60
N ASP A 91 -22.62 21.06 20.10
CA ASP A 91 -23.75 20.37 19.46
C ASP A 91 -23.54 19.05 18.68
N ASP A 92 -23.77 17.95 19.39
CA ASP A 92 -24.19 16.65 18.84
C ASP A 92 -25.67 16.70 18.40
N ASP A 93 -25.95 17.04 17.15
CA ASP A 93 -27.27 16.86 16.54
C ASP A 93 -27.16 16.63 15.04
N ARG A 94 -27.10 15.36 14.57
CA ARG A 94 -27.51 14.96 13.19
C ARG A 94 -28.02 13.51 13.10
N ASP A 95 -29.35 13.40 13.23
CA ASP A 95 -30.28 12.52 12.49
C ASP A 95 -29.78 11.16 11.98
N ASP A 96 -30.06 10.12 12.77
CA ASP A 96 -30.10 8.72 12.35
C ASP A 96 -31.42 8.44 11.61
N ASP A 97 -31.48 8.72 10.32
CA ASP A 97 -32.56 8.27 9.44
C ASP A 97 -31.97 7.66 8.18
N ARG A 98 -31.85 6.32 8.13
CA ARG A 98 -32.14 5.48 6.95
C ARG A 98 -32.49 4.04 7.36
N ASP A 99 -33.79 3.83 7.50
CA ASP A 99 -34.44 2.58 7.10
C ASP A 99 -34.05 2.23 5.66
N ASP A 100 -33.65 0.99 5.43
CA ASP A 100 -34.04 0.23 4.23
C ASP A 100 -33.97 -1.25 4.62
N ASP A 101 -35.13 -1.76 5.03
CA ASP A 101 -35.49 -3.17 4.98
C ASP A 101 -35.24 -3.72 3.57
N ASP A 102 -34.60 -4.87 3.45
CA ASP A 102 -35.06 -5.87 2.48
C ASP A 102 -34.63 -7.27 2.92
N ASP A 103 -35.66 -8.06 3.14
CA ASP A 103 -35.74 -9.48 3.46
C ASP A 103 -35.21 -10.40 2.35
N ASP A 104 -35.24 -11.70 2.66
CA ASP A 104 -35.26 -12.86 1.75
C ASP A 104 -33.90 -13.34 1.19
N ASP A 105 -33.57 -14.63 1.15
CA ASP A 105 -34.20 -15.86 1.62
C ASP A 105 -33.17 -16.98 1.49
N ASP A 106 -33.45 -18.04 2.24
CA ASP A 106 -32.97 -19.42 2.21
C ASP A 106 -32.41 -19.98 0.88
N ASP A 107 -31.21 -20.57 0.91
CA ASP A 107 -30.91 -21.80 0.14
C ASP A 107 -29.96 -22.74 0.89
N GLY A 108 -30.52 -23.40 1.91
CA GLY A 108 -29.98 -24.67 2.38
C GLY A 108 -30.27 -25.77 1.35
N SER A 109 -29.23 -26.36 0.78
CA SER A 109 -29.34 -27.62 0.05
C SER A 109 -28.24 -28.56 0.54
N ASP A 110 -28.61 -29.35 1.54
CA ASP A 110 -28.06 -30.68 1.76
C ASP A 110 -28.37 -31.54 0.52
N ASP A 111 -27.35 -32.13 -0.08
CA ASP A 111 -27.50 -33.36 -0.85
C ASP A 111 -26.26 -34.23 -0.60
N ASP A 112 -26.47 -35.22 0.27
CA ASP A 112 -25.71 -36.45 0.35
C ASP A 112 -25.73 -37.17 -1.02
N ASP A 113 -24.58 -37.57 -1.54
CA ASP A 113 -24.52 -38.75 -2.42
C ASP A 113 -23.14 -39.44 -2.33
N ASP A 114 -23.21 -40.62 -1.74
CA ASP A 114 -22.28 -41.75 -1.75
C ASP A 114 -22.01 -42.20 -3.21
N ASP A 115 -20.75 -42.34 -3.65
CA ASP A 115 -20.36 -43.42 -4.59
C ASP A 115 -18.81 -43.56 -4.76
N ASP A 116 -18.36 -44.83 -4.60
CA ASP A 116 -17.08 -45.52 -4.92
C ASP A 116 -15.80 -45.34 -4.07
#